data_AF-A0A3B9HCT5-F1
#
_entry.id   AF-A0A3B9HCT5-F1
#
_cell.length_a   1.000
_cell.length_b   1.000
_cell.length_c   1.000
_cell.angle_alpha   90.00
_cell.angle_beta   90.00
_cell.angle_gamma   90.00
#
_symmetry.space_group_name_H-M   'P 1'
#
loop_
_entity.id
_entity.type
_entity.pdbx_description
1 polymer ?
#
loop_
_entity_poly.entity_id
_entity_poly.type
_entity_poly.pdbx_seq_one_letter_code
_entity_poly.pdbx_strand_id
1 'polypeptide(L)'
;LHAQRFGQDTVLPSLELCIEEIDRGGGCAYNYHCAYTTSLAWATPSQPLPAIREPRAVFERLFGAGDSEQDRSERRRTDRSMLDWMVSEVDRLSKSLGAMDQVALDEYLQHIREVERRIQLMEARNLS
;
A
#
# COMPACT_ATOMS: atom_id res chain seq x y z
N LEU A 1 -2.90 15.29 0.48
CA LEU A 1 -4.06 16.22 0.32
C LEU A 1 -4.96 15.88 -0.87
N HIS A 2 -4.51 15.98 -2.14
CA HIS A 2 -5.38 15.72 -3.30
C HIS A 2 -5.81 14.25 -3.43
N ALA A 3 -4.86 13.32 -3.36
CA ALA A 3 -5.15 11.87 -3.38
C ALA A 3 -6.12 11.44 -2.27
N GLN A 4 -5.95 11.96 -1.05
CA GLN A 4 -6.86 11.69 0.07
C GLN A 4 -8.27 12.22 -0.20
N ARG A 5 -8.40 13.37 -0.87
CA ARG A 5 -9.71 14.00 -1.13
C ARG A 5 -10.43 13.41 -2.34
N PHE A 6 -9.70 13.05 -3.40
CA PHE A 6 -10.29 12.71 -4.70
C PHE A 6 -9.96 11.29 -5.20
N GLY A 7 -8.99 10.61 -4.58
CA GLY A 7 -8.58 9.25 -4.97
C GLY A 7 -9.38 8.14 -4.28
N GLN A 8 -10.52 8.46 -3.67
CA GLN A 8 -11.32 7.47 -2.94
C GLN A 8 -12.14 6.58 -3.87
N ASP A 9 -12.46 7.06 -5.08
CA ASP A 9 -13.23 6.30 -6.06
C ASP A 9 -12.34 5.39 -6.94
N THR A 10 -11.03 5.42 -6.73
CA THR A 10 -10.05 4.61 -7.47
C THR A 10 -9.43 3.54 -6.58
N VAL A 11 -9.06 2.42 -7.19
CA VAL A 11 -8.36 1.30 -6.53
C VAL A 11 -7.00 1.72 -5.95
N LEU A 12 -6.41 2.80 -6.45
CA LEU A 12 -5.23 3.42 -5.86
C LEU A 12 -5.52 4.92 -5.71
N PRO A 13 -5.41 5.49 -4.50
CA PRO A 13 -5.59 6.93 -4.30
C PRO A 13 -4.58 7.79 -5.05
N SER A 14 -3.37 7.26 -5.23
CA SER A 14 -2.31 7.83 -6.04
C SER A 14 -1.43 6.72 -6.61
N LEU A 15 -0.70 7.05 -7.68
CA LEU A 15 0.24 6.15 -8.33
C LEU A 15 1.51 6.93 -8.67
N GLU A 16 2.55 6.72 -7.88
CA GLU A 16 3.86 7.33 -8.05
C GLU A 16 4.70 6.46 -8.98
N LEU A 17 5.09 7.01 -10.13
CA LEU A 17 5.89 6.32 -11.15
C LEU A 17 7.22 7.04 -11.34
N CYS A 18 8.26 6.28 -11.63
CA CYS A 18 9.57 6.82 -12.00
C CYS A 18 10.19 5.98 -13.12
N ILE A 19 11.17 6.57 -13.81
CA ILE A 19 11.98 5.86 -14.81
C ILE A 19 13.45 5.76 -14.38
N GLU A 20 13.84 6.59 -13.42
CA GLU A 20 15.17 6.64 -12.84
C GLU A 20 15.44 5.42 -11.96
N GLU A 21 16.70 4.97 -11.96
CA GLU A 21 17.15 3.99 -10.99
C GLU A 21 17.06 4.58 -9.57
N ILE A 22 16.30 3.90 -8.71
CA ILE A 22 16.24 4.24 -7.29
C ILE A 22 17.47 3.63 -6.63
N ASP A 23 18.56 4.39 -6.57
CA ASP A 23 19.74 3.98 -5.81
C ASP A 23 19.40 3.90 -4.31
N ARG A 24 19.42 2.68 -3.77
CA ARG A 24 19.26 2.40 -2.34
C ARG A 24 20.60 2.15 -1.64
N GLY A 25 21.72 2.33 -2.35
CA GLY A 25 23.09 2.08 -1.90
C GLY A 25 23.63 3.12 -0.90
N GLY A 26 22.82 4.10 -0.49
CA GLY A 26 23.17 5.04 0.59
C GLY A 26 24.12 6.17 0.16
N GLY A 27 24.42 6.32 -1.13
CA GLY A 27 25.29 7.38 -1.68
C GLY A 27 24.56 8.67 -2.05
N CYS A 28 23.46 8.99 -1.37
CA CYS A 28 22.66 10.18 -1.72
C CYS A 28 23.43 11.46 -1.40
N ALA A 29 23.34 12.44 -2.30
CA ALA A 29 24.23 13.60 -2.30
C ALA A 29 24.05 14.50 -1.05
N TYR A 30 25.15 15.07 -0.55
CA TYR A 30 25.18 16.20 0.38
C TYR A 30 24.48 16.02 1.75
N ASN A 31 24.71 14.90 2.46
CA ASN A 31 24.18 14.67 3.83
C ASN A 31 22.65 14.70 3.95
N TYR A 32 21.91 14.63 2.84
CA TYR A 32 20.46 14.51 2.85
C TYR A 32 20.03 13.05 2.80
N HIS A 33 18.89 12.76 3.43
CA HIS A 33 18.27 11.45 3.34
C HIS A 33 17.89 11.13 1.87
N CYS A 34 18.10 9.90 1.42
CA CYS A 34 17.82 9.47 0.04
C CYS A 34 16.39 9.73 -0.43
N ALA A 35 15.44 9.85 0.49
CA ALA A 35 14.08 10.24 0.18
C ALA A 35 14.01 11.57 -0.60
N TYR A 36 14.89 12.54 -0.32
CA TYR A 36 14.88 13.85 -0.98
C TYR A 36 15.36 13.81 -2.43
N THR A 37 16.17 12.81 -2.81
CA THR A 37 16.66 12.65 -4.20
C THR A 37 15.80 11.67 -5.00
N THR A 38 15.10 10.76 -4.33
CA THR A 38 14.35 9.66 -4.99
C THR A 38 12.83 9.82 -4.93
N SER A 39 12.31 10.72 -4.11
CA SER A 39 10.86 10.89 -3.91
C SER A 39 10.39 12.27 -4.36
N LEU A 40 9.58 12.30 -5.42
CA LEU A 40 8.90 13.50 -5.90
C LEU A 40 7.57 13.75 -5.17
N ALA A 41 6.95 12.69 -4.64
CA ALA A 41 5.66 12.75 -3.98
C ALA A 41 5.79 12.47 -2.48
N TRP A 42 5.01 13.20 -1.68
CA TRP A 42 5.06 13.16 -0.23
C TRP A 42 3.63 13.21 0.33
N ALA A 43 3.29 12.27 1.22
CA ALA A 43 1.99 12.23 1.88
C ALA A 43 1.86 13.35 2.91
N THR A 44 2.96 13.62 3.62
CA THR A 44 3.15 14.70 4.59
C THR A 44 4.56 15.27 4.41
N PRO A 45 4.91 16.44 5.01
CA PRO A 45 6.26 17.01 4.90
C PRO A 45 7.40 16.07 5.32
N SER A 46 7.11 15.01 6.08
CA SER A 46 8.09 14.05 6.59
C SER A 46 7.85 12.61 6.09
N GLN A 47 6.85 12.37 5.25
CA GLN A 47 6.50 11.02 4.77
C GLN A 47 6.58 10.94 3.23
N PRO A 48 7.71 10.46 2.69
CA PRO A 48 7.88 10.29 1.26
C PRO A 48 7.03 9.13 0.73
N LEU A 49 6.55 9.27 -0.51
CA LEU A 49 5.85 8.20 -1.22
C LEU A 49 6.80 7.54 -2.22
N PRO A 50 7.07 6.22 -2.08
CA PRO A 50 8.01 5.53 -2.94
C PRO A 50 7.43 5.34 -4.35
N ALA A 51 8.18 5.77 -5.35
CA ALA A 51 7.82 5.56 -6.75
C ALA A 51 8.04 4.11 -7.20
N ILE A 52 7.21 3.65 -8.12
CA ILE A 52 7.29 2.33 -8.75
C ILE A 52 7.91 2.49 -10.13
N ARG A 53 9.06 1.84 -10.35
CA ARG A 53 9.74 1.82 -11.65
C ARG A 53 9.26 0.68 -12.55
N GLU A 54 8.94 -0.47 -11.95
CA GLU A 54 8.64 -1.71 -12.68
C GLU A 54 7.23 -1.67 -13.28
N PRO A 55 7.06 -1.62 -14.61
CA PRO A 55 5.74 -1.51 -15.23
C PRO A 55 4.84 -2.71 -14.93
N ARG A 56 5.42 -3.91 -14.81
CA ARG A 56 4.65 -5.11 -14.41
C ARG A 56 4.03 -4.94 -13.03
N ALA A 57 4.80 -4.43 -12.07
CA ALA A 57 4.32 -4.20 -10.71
C ALA A 57 3.19 -3.16 -10.69
N VAL A 58 3.26 -2.12 -11.53
CA VAL A 58 2.18 -1.13 -11.70
C VAL A 58 0.93 -1.80 -12.24
N PHE A 59 1.06 -2.61 -13.29
CA PHE A 59 -0.05 -3.31 -13.91
C PHE A 59 -0.76 -4.25 -12.94
N GLU A 60 0.00 -5.09 -12.24
CA GLU A 60 -0.54 -6.00 -11.22
C GLU A 60 -1.23 -5.25 -10.07
N ARG A 61 -0.74 -4.05 -9.73
CA ARG A 61 -1.35 -3.22 -8.68
C ARG A 61 -2.68 -2.58 -9.11
N LEU A 62 -2.84 -2.32 -10.41
CA LEU A 62 -4.06 -1.73 -10.99
C LEU A 62 -5.12 -2.79 -11.34
N PHE A 63 -4.70 -3.95 -11.83
CA PHE A 63 -5.59 -4.96 -12.42
C PHE A 63 -5.63 -6.29 -11.66
N GLY A 64 -4.77 -6.45 -10.65
CA GLY A 64 -4.57 -7.70 -9.91
C GLY A 64 -3.52 -8.60 -10.55
N ALA A 65 -2.85 -9.40 -9.72
CA ALA A 65 -1.88 -10.39 -10.16
C ALA A 65 -2.55 -11.71 -10.57
N GLY A 66 -2.13 -12.28 -11.69
CA GLY A 66 -2.59 -13.57 -12.19
C GLY A 66 -2.97 -13.54 -13.67
N ASP A 67 -2.68 -14.65 -14.37
CA ASP A 67 -2.78 -14.71 -15.83
C ASP A 67 -4.23 -14.89 -16.33
N SER A 68 -5.10 -15.50 -15.50
CA SER A 68 -6.52 -15.71 -15.81
C SER A 68 -7.42 -15.05 -14.78
N GLU A 69 -8.69 -14.83 -15.13
CA GLU A 69 -9.70 -14.32 -14.19
C GLU A 69 -9.89 -15.25 -12.99
N GLN A 70 -9.78 -16.57 -13.22
CA GLN A 70 -9.89 -17.56 -12.17
C GLN A 70 -8.69 -17.49 -11.19
N ASP A 71 -7.46 -17.39 -11.69
CA ASP A 71 -6.26 -17.22 -10.86
C ASP A 71 -6.38 -15.91 -10.03
N ARG A 72 -6.78 -14.81 -10.67
CA ARG A 72 -7.02 -13.53 -9.99
C ARG A 72 -8.10 -13.65 -8.89
N SER A 73 -9.15 -14.44 -9.12
CA SER A 73 -10.22 -14.66 -8.14
C SER A 73 -9.77 -15.53 -6.96
N GLU A 74 -9.01 -16.59 -7.21
CA GLU A 74 -8.51 -17.50 -6.18
C GLU A 74 -7.51 -16.79 -5.25
N ARG A 75 -6.62 -15.96 -5.81
CA ARG A 75 -5.71 -15.12 -5.03
C ARG A 75 -6.45 -14.14 -4.13
N ARG A 76 -7.43 -13.40 -4.67
CA ARG A 76 -8.24 -12.46 -3.86
C ARG A 76 -8.95 -13.13 -2.69
N ARG A 77 -9.52 -14.34 -2.90
CA ARG A 77 -10.15 -15.11 -1.81
C ARG A 77 -9.15 -15.48 -0.72
N THR A 78 -7.95 -15.88 -1.13
CA THR A 78 -6.85 -16.22 -0.23
C THR A 78 -6.41 -14.99 0.58
N ASP A 79 -6.16 -13.87 -0.10
CA ASP A 79 -5.76 -12.61 0.54
C ASP A 79 -6.79 -12.16 1.58
N ARG A 80 -8.09 -12.21 1.26
CA ARG A 80 -9.16 -11.87 2.21
C ARG A 80 -9.12 -12.77 3.45
N SER A 81 -9.00 -14.08 3.27
CA SER A 81 -8.95 -15.01 4.42
C SER A 81 -7.74 -14.77 5.32
N MET A 82 -6.60 -14.36 4.75
CA MET A 82 -5.41 -14.00 5.50
C MET A 82 -5.61 -12.70 6.28
N LEU A 83 -6.22 -11.68 5.67
CA LEU A 83 -6.53 -10.40 6.32
C LEU A 83 -7.52 -10.59 7.48
N ASP A 84 -8.59 -11.36 7.27
CA ASP A 84 -9.57 -11.70 8.32
C ASP A 84 -8.88 -12.37 9.52
N TRP A 85 -7.95 -13.30 9.26
CA TRP A 85 -7.15 -13.93 10.30
C TRP A 85 -6.23 -12.93 11.02
N MET A 86 -5.52 -12.08 10.28
CA MET A 86 -4.62 -11.06 10.86
C MET A 86 -5.38 -10.07 11.75
N VAL A 87 -6.55 -9.59 11.32
CA VAL A 87 -7.39 -8.68 12.12
C VAL A 87 -7.76 -9.32 13.45
N SER A 88 -8.14 -10.60 13.44
CA SER A 88 -8.49 -11.32 14.67
C SER A 88 -7.31 -11.45 15.65
N GLU A 89 -6.10 -11.65 15.13
CA GLU A 89 -4.90 -11.80 15.94
C GLU A 89 -4.42 -10.44 16.48
N VAL A 90 -4.53 -9.38 15.67
CA VAL A 90 -4.21 -8.02 16.10
C VAL A 90 -5.15 -7.56 17.22
N ASP A 91 -6.45 -7.90 17.17
CA ASP A 91 -7.40 -7.57 18.25
C ASP A 91 -7.07 -8.28 19.59
N ARG A 92 -6.43 -9.44 19.52
CA ARG A 92 -5.93 -10.13 20.72
C ARG A 92 -4.66 -9.46 21.24
N LEU A 93 -3.74 -9.13 20.35
CA LEU A 93 -2.46 -8.51 20.69
C LEU A 93 -2.68 -7.11 21.30
N SER A 94 -3.57 -6.30 20.73
CA SER A 94 -3.85 -4.92 21.19
C SER A 94 -4.25 -4.85 22.67
N LYS A 95 -4.96 -5.88 23.16
CA LYS A 95 -5.39 -6.02 24.57
C LYS A 95 -4.25 -6.29 25.54
N SER A 96 -3.09 -6.71 25.05
CA SER A 96 -1.91 -7.04 25.86
C SER A 96 -0.80 -5.98 25.78
N LEU A 97 -0.89 -5.03 24.85
CA LEU A 97 0.11 -4.00 24.61
C LEU A 97 -0.06 -2.76 25.49
N GLY A 98 1.05 -2.09 25.78
CA GLY A 98 1.05 -0.78 26.43
C GLY A 98 0.65 0.35 25.47
N ALA A 99 0.31 1.52 26.01
CA ALA A 99 -0.21 2.66 25.24
C ALA A 99 0.73 3.13 24.09
N MET A 100 2.05 3.02 24.26
CA MET A 100 3.00 3.41 23.22
C MET A 100 3.00 2.44 22.04
N ASP A 101 2.96 1.14 22.31
CA ASP A 101 2.96 0.11 21.26
C ASP A 101 1.62 0.06 20.51
N GLN A 102 0.52 0.45 21.17
CA GLN A 102 -0.78 0.60 20.53
C GLN A 102 -0.77 1.64 19.40
N VAL A 103 -0.01 2.73 19.54
CA VAL A 103 0.11 3.76 18.48
C VAL A 103 0.78 3.19 17.23
N ALA A 104 1.85 2.42 17.40
CA ALA A 104 2.54 1.77 16.28
C ALA A 104 1.66 0.70 15.62
N LEU A 105 0.90 -0.06 16.42
CA LEU A 105 -0.06 -1.03 15.94
C LEU A 105 -1.21 -0.38 15.16
N ASP A 106 -1.72 0.75 15.63
CA ASP A 106 -2.76 1.50 14.95
C ASP A 106 -2.30 2.00 13.58
N GLU A 107 -1.06 2.50 13.46
CA GLU A 107 -0.49 2.88 12.17
C GLU A 107 -0.45 1.69 11.20
N TYR A 108 0.01 0.52 11.67
CA TYR A 108 0.02 -0.71 10.88
C TYR A 108 -1.40 -1.14 10.44
N LEU A 109 -2.38 -1.04 11.33
CA LEU A 109 -3.78 -1.35 11.02
C LEU A 109 -4.39 -0.41 9.98
N GLN A 110 -4.00 0.87 9.96
CA GLN A 110 -4.43 1.78 8.89
C GLN A 110 -3.93 1.32 7.52
N HIS A 111 -2.70 0.81 7.43
CA HIS A 111 -2.18 0.22 6.20
C HIS A 111 -2.97 -1.02 5.76
N ILE A 112 -3.34 -1.89 6.71
CA ILE A 112 -4.15 -3.08 6.43
C ILE A 112 -5.54 -2.69 5.90
N ARG A 113 -6.21 -1.72 6.53
CA ARG A 113 -7.53 -1.24 6.09
C ARG A 113 -7.51 -0.70 4.66
N GLU A 114 -6.43 -0.04 4.25
CA GLU A 114 -6.29 0.39 2.86
C GLU A 114 -6.16 -0.82 1.92
N VAL A 115 -5.46 -1.89 2.30
CA VAL A 115 -5.39 -3.11 1.48
C VAL A 115 -6.78 -3.76 1.35
N GLU A 116 -7.55 -3.85 2.43
CA GLU A 116 -8.93 -4.38 2.38
C GLU A 116 -9.84 -3.54 1.49
N ARG A 117 -9.80 -2.21 1.65
CA ARG A 117 -10.56 -1.26 0.81
C ARG A 117 -10.27 -1.49 -0.67
N ARG A 118 -8.99 -1.71 -1.01
CA ARG A 118 -8.56 -1.97 -2.39
C ARG A 118 -9.12 -3.29 -2.94
N ILE A 119 -9.10 -4.36 -2.14
CA ILE A 119 -9.70 -5.64 -2.52
C ILE A 119 -11.19 -5.46 -2.80
N GLN A 120 -11.92 -4.77 -1.92
CA GLN A 120 -13.35 -4.52 -2.08
C GLN A 120 -13.67 -3.70 -3.35
N LEU A 121 -12.90 -2.66 -3.64
CA LEU A 121 -13.07 -1.85 -4.86
C LEU A 121 -12.78 -2.65 -6.14
N MET A 122 -11.75 -3.50 -6.13
CA MET A 122 -11.45 -4.40 -7.25
C MET A 122 -12.57 -5.42 -7.46
N GLU A 123 -13.13 -5.98 -6.39
CA GLU A 123 -14.26 -6.91 -6.48
C GLU A 123 -15.51 -6.23 -7.04
N ALA A 124 -15.86 -5.05 -6.55
CA ALA A 124 -17.00 -4.28 -7.05
C ALA A 124 -16.86 -3.95 -8.54
N ARG A 125 -15.64 -3.59 -8.99
CA ARG A 125 -15.37 -3.30 -10.41
C ARG A 125 -15.45 -4.53 -11.31
N ASN A 126 -15.03 -5.70 -10.84
CA ASN A 126 -15.06 -6.94 -11.63
C ASN A 126 -16.48 -7.54 -11.75
N LEU A 127 -17.41 -7.14 -10.88
CA LEU A 127 -18.80 -7.58 -10.88
C LEU A 127 -19.72 -6.69 -11.73
N SER A 128 -19.24 -5.53 -12.18
CA SER A 128 -19.95 -4.57 -13.05
C SER A 128 -19.53 -4.72 -14.51
#